data_AF-A0A7C3I4Q6-F1
#
_entry.id   AF-A0A7C3I4Q6-F1
#
_cell.length_a   1.000
_cell.length_b   1.000
_cell.length_c   1.000
_cell.angle_alpha   90.00
_cell.angle_beta   90.00
_cell.angle_gamma   90.00
#
_symmetry.space_group_name_H-M   'P 1'
#
loop_
_entity.id
_entity.type
_entity.pdbx_description
1 polymer ?
#
loop_
_entity_poly.entity_id
_entity_poly.type
_entity_poly.pdbx_seq_one_letter_code
_entity_poly.pdbx_strand_id
1 'polypeptide(L)' 'MVLPTTLEKELERFKEAYGPGWYKRLREILREEAKRKKAALEAAELARRISATSGLTEEEVFRTLEKS' A
#
# COMPACT_ATOMS: atom_id res chain seq x y z
N MET A 1 -15.59 -9.75 -15.24
CA MET A 1 -14.84 -8.50 -15.49
C MET A 1 -13.65 -8.86 -16.36
N VAL A 2 -13.51 -8.21 -17.51
CA VAL A 2 -12.34 -8.36 -18.39
C VAL A 2 -11.24 -7.43 -17.87
N LEU A 3 -10.00 -7.90 -17.79
CA LEU A 3 -8.89 -7.05 -17.38
C LEU A 3 -8.54 -6.09 -18.52
N PRO A 4 -8.12 -4.85 -18.23
CA PRO A 4 -7.55 -3.99 -19.25
C PRO A 4 -6.37 -4.70 -19.94
N THR A 5 -6.26 -4.58 -21.26
CA THR A 5 -5.24 -5.28 -22.09
C THR A 5 -3.81 -5.03 -21.62
N THR A 6 -3.52 -3.87 -21.03
CA THR A 6 -2.23 -3.56 -20.40
C THR A 6 -1.94 -4.45 -19.20
N LEU A 7 -2.94 -4.67 -18.34
CA LEU A 7 -2.82 -5.54 -17.17
C LEU A 7 -2.69 -7.01 -17.57
N GLU A 8 -3.33 -7.43 -18.67
CA GLU A 8 -3.19 -8.79 -19.20
C GLU A 8 -1.74 -9.08 -19.61
N LYS A 9 -1.10 -8.17 -20.35
CA LYS A 9 0.31 -8.32 -20.77
C LYS A 9 1.27 -8.36 -19.59
N GLU A 10 1.06 -7.50 -18.59
CA GLU A 10 1.88 -7.51 -17.37
C GLU A 10 1.67 -8.79 -16.55
N LEU A 11 0.43 -9.30 -16.51
CA LEU A 11 0.12 -10.56 -15.85
C LEU A 11 0.76 -11.76 -16.58
N GLU A 12 0.81 -11.76 -17.90
CA GLU A 12 1.51 -12.78 -18.69
C GLU A 12 3.01 -12.76 -18.43
N ARG A 13 3.65 -11.59 -18.46
CA ARG A 13 5.07 -11.44 -18.07
C ARG A 13 5.33 -11.95 -16.66
N PHE A 14 4.42 -11.66 -15.73
CA PHE A 14 4.52 -12.15 -14.36
C PHE A 14 4.38 -13.68 -14.28
N LYS A 15 3.46 -14.27 -15.04
CA LYS A 15 3.31 -15.74 -15.14
C LYS A 15 4.57 -16.40 -15.66
N GLU A 16 5.18 -15.84 -16.71
CA GLU A 16 6.42 -16.35 -17.31
C GLU A 16 7.60 -16.25 -16.33
N ALA A 17 7.74 -15.12 -15.63
CA ALA A 17 8.85 -14.87 -14.71
C ALA A 17 8.84 -15.79 -13.47
N TYR A 18 7.66 -16.12 -12.94
CA TYR A 18 7.52 -16.89 -11.69
C TYR A 18 7.08 -18.34 -11.90
N GLY A 19 6.69 -18.72 -13.13
CA GLY A 19 6.36 -20.08 -13.50
C GLY A 19 5.20 -20.70 -12.69
N PRO A 20 5.17 -22.04 -12.57
CA PRO A 20 4.17 -22.73 -11.77
C PRO A 20 4.18 -22.26 -10.31
N GLY A 21 3.06 -21.67 -9.85
CA GLY A 21 2.97 -21.09 -8.51
C GLY A 21 2.94 -19.56 -8.48
N TRP A 22 3.05 -18.88 -9.63
CA TRP A 22 2.91 -17.42 -9.76
C TRP A 22 1.68 -16.87 -9.02
N TYR A 23 0.57 -17.61 -8.98
CA TYR A 23 -0.67 -17.19 -8.33
C TYR A 23 -0.51 -17.00 -6.81
N LYS A 24 0.29 -17.84 -6.13
CA LYS A 24 0.57 -17.69 -4.70
C LYS A 24 1.37 -16.42 -4.46
N ARG A 25 2.40 -16.20 -5.30
CA ARG A 25 3.26 -15.03 -5.21
C ARG A 25 2.49 -13.73 -5.48
N LEU A 26 1.65 -13.72 -6.51
CA LEU A 26 0.79 -12.57 -6.79
C LEU A 26 -0.15 -12.27 -5.62
N ARG A 27 -0.75 -13.31 -5.02
CA ARG A 27 -1.64 -13.16 -3.87
C ARG A 27 -0.91 -12.58 -2.65
N GLU A 28 0.32 -13.02 -2.40
CA GLU A 28 1.17 -12.45 -1.35
C GLU A 28 1.45 -10.97 -1.60
N ILE A 29 1.88 -10.61 -2.81
CA ILE A 29 2.16 -9.22 -3.19
C ILE A 29 0.91 -8.34 -3.00
N LEU A 30 -0.25 -8.79 -3.50
CA LEU A 30 -1.50 -8.06 -3.35
C LEU A 30 -1.92 -7.90 -1.88
N ARG A 31 -1.69 -8.93 -1.06
CA ARG A 31 -1.97 -8.86 0.38
C ARG A 31 -1.06 -7.86 1.08
N GLU A 32 0.23 -7.86 0.77
CA GLU A 32 1.17 -6.91 1.35
C GLU A 32 0.87 -5.47 0.91
N GLU A 33 0.51 -5.27 -0.36
CA GLU A 33 0.09 -3.96 -0.85
C GLU A 33 -1.20 -3.47 -0.17
N ALA A 34 -2.18 -4.35 0.03
CA ALA A 34 -3.40 -4.02 0.77
C ALA A 34 -3.09 -3.64 2.23
N LYS A 35 -2.19 -4.37 2.90
CA LYS A 35 -1.73 -4.04 4.25
C LYS A 35 -1.03 -2.69 4.31
N ARG A 36 -0.13 -2.40 3.37
CA ARG A 36 0.57 -1.10 3.27
C ARG A 36 -0.40 0.05 3.11
N LYS A 37 -1.40 -0.10 2.23
CA LYS A 37 -2.46 0.92 2.06
C LYS A 37 -3.28 1.11 3.32
N LYS A 38 -3.66 0.03 4.00
CA LYS A 38 -4.38 0.11 5.29
C LYS A 38 -3.55 0.84 6.35
N ALA A 39 -2.27 0.48 6.49
CA ALA A 39 -1.36 1.13 7.43
C ALA A 39 -1.17 2.62 7.12
N ALA A 40 -1.06 3.00 5.84
CA ALA A 40 -0.99 4.40 5.42
C ALA A 40 -2.26 5.19 5.79
N LEU A 41 -3.44 4.60 5.61
CA LEU A 41 -4.70 5.21 6.00
C LEU A 41 -4.80 5.40 7.52
N GLU A 42 -4.41 4.38 8.29
CA GLU A 42 -4.39 4.43 9.76
C GLU A 42 -3.39 5.49 10.27
N ALA A 43 -2.20 5.58 9.67
CA ALA A 43 -1.21 6.60 9.98
C ALA A 43 -1.72 8.02 9.67
N ALA A 44 -2.38 8.21 8.53
CA ALA A 44 -2.99 9.50 8.17
C ALA A 44 -4.16 9.87 9.10
N GLU A 45 -4.95 8.89 9.56
CA GLU A 45 -6.00 9.13 10.56
C GLU A 45 -5.42 9.51 11.92
N LEU A 46 -4.36 8.83 12.36
CA LEU A 46 -3.64 9.17 13.58
C LEU A 46 -3.06 10.59 13.50
N ALA A 47 -2.40 10.93 12.40
CA ALA A 47 -1.83 12.26 12.18
C ALA A 47 -2.88 13.36 12.27
N ARG A 48 -4.06 13.15 11.67
CA ARG A 48 -5.21 14.06 11.76
C ARG A 48 -5.70 14.26 13.19
N ARG A 49 -5.82 13.19 13.97
CA ARG A 49 -6.28 13.27 15.37
C ARG A 49 -5.27 14.03 16.25
N ILE A 50 -3.98 13.81 16.03
CA ILE A 50 -2.93 14.54 16.75
C ILE A 50 -2.92 16.01 16.31
N SER A 51 -3.01 16.29 15.02
CA SER A 51 -3.09 17.66 14.48
C SER A 51 -4.25 18.44 15.11
N ALA A 52 -5.43 17.82 15.18
CA ALA A 52 -6.63 18.42 15.78
C ALA A 52 -6.49 18.75 17.29
N THR A 53 -5.61 18.06 18.01
CA THR A 53 -5.43 18.25 19.46
C THR A 53 -4.18 19.04 19.83
N SER A 54 -3.17 19.07 18.97
CA SER A 54 -1.87 19.70 19.21
C SER A 54 -1.69 21.06 18.54
N GLY A 55 -2.57 21.43 17.59
CA GLY A 55 -2.41 22.63 16.77
C GLY A 55 -1.30 22.55 15.72
N LEU A 56 -0.65 21.39 15.60
CA LEU A 56 0.34 21.09 14.56
C LEU A 56 -0.36 20.72 13.24
N THR A 57 0.31 20.93 12.12
CA THR A 57 -0.13 20.40 10.82
C THR A 57 0.14 18.89 10.71
N GLU A 58 -0.58 18.19 9.83
CA GLU A 58 -0.37 16.74 9.61
C GLU A 58 1.10 16.43 9.26
N GLU A 59 1.76 17.27 8.46
CA GLU A 59 3.15 17.08 8.06
C GLU A 59 4.13 17.23 9.24
N GLU A 60 3.87 18.17 10.15
CA GLU A 60 4.66 18.34 11.38
C GLU A 60 4.49 17.16 12.34
N VAL A 61 3.27 16.60 12.41
CA VAL A 61 3.01 15.38 13.18
C VAL A 61 3.80 14.20 12.61
N PHE A 62 3.77 13.98 11.29
CA PHE A 62 4.55 12.92 10.66
C PHE A 62 6.05 13.06 10.93
N ARG A 63 6.63 14.25 10.76
CA ARG A 63 8.06 14.48 11.06
C ARG A 63 8.42 14.26 12.52
N THR A 64 7.49 14.51 13.44
CA THR A 64 7.71 14.30 14.88
C THR A 64 7.68 12.80 15.22
N LEU A 65 6.75 12.05 14.62
CA LEU A 65 6.67 10.60 14.77
C LEU A 65 7.87 9.88 14.15
N GLU A 66 8.43 10.37 13.05
CA GLU A 66 9.63 9.79 12.43
C GLU A 66 10.92 10.00 13.25
N LYS A 67 10.94 10.99 14.14
CA LYS A 67 12.10 11.32 14.99
C LYS A 67 12.08 10.66 16.38
N SER A 68 10.97 10.02 16.76
CA SER A 68 10.75 9.40 18.06
C SER A 68 10.98 7.89 18.00
#